data_AF-A0A0S3QWY7-F1
#
_entry.id   AF-A0A0S3QWY7-F1
#
_cell.length_a   1.000
_cell.length_b   1.000
_cell.length_c   1.000
_cell.angle_alpha   90.00
_cell.angle_beta   90.00
_cell.angle_gamma   90.00
#
_symmetry.space_group_name_H-M   'P 1'
#
loop_
_entity.id
_entity.type
_entity.pdbx_description
1 polymer ?
#
loop_
_entity_poly.entity_id
_entity_poly.type
_entity_poly.pdbx_seq_one_letter_code
_entity_poly.pdbx_strand_id
1 'polypeptide(L)'
;METTQNFDCTVLNNNNNNKSFSFLPSQPPFHVPSAPKEQQHSSQMSDSDSCSEDAGDAPHEEEELSLDEFLNDGNAKKKIELLAAMVGVNTTEPAIVLTEVVRALKLFNHYYKQF
;
A
#
# COMPACT_ATOMS: atom_id res chain seq x y z
N MET A 1 0.05 -2.28 48.50
CA MET A 1 -1.39 -2.57 48.27
C MET A 1 -1.71 -2.04 46.89
N GLU A 2 -1.99 -2.97 45.98
CA GLU A 2 -2.22 -2.74 44.56
C GLU A 2 -3.60 -2.09 44.36
N THR A 3 -3.65 -1.02 43.56
CA THR A 3 -4.91 -0.39 43.15
C THR A 3 -5.35 -0.98 41.82
N THR A 4 -6.15 -2.04 41.89
CA THR A 4 -6.89 -2.59 40.77
C THR A 4 -8.04 -1.64 40.45
N GLN A 5 -7.94 -0.87 39.37
CA GLN A 5 -9.07 -0.12 38.83
C GLN A 5 -9.86 -1.06 37.92
N ASN A 6 -11.00 -1.53 38.42
CA ASN A 6 -11.98 -2.29 37.67
C ASN A 6 -12.60 -1.37 36.59
N PHE A 7 -12.47 -1.76 35.32
CA PHE A 7 -13.24 -1.14 34.25
C PHE A 7 -14.67 -1.69 34.30
N ASP A 8 -15.56 -0.94 34.93
CA ASP A 8 -16.99 -1.22 34.88
C ASP A 8 -17.54 -0.86 33.50
N CYS A 9 -17.66 -1.86 32.62
CA CYS A 9 -18.40 -1.76 31.36
C CYS A 9 -19.89 -1.67 31.66
N THR A 10 -20.45 -0.45 31.68
CA THR A 10 -21.89 -0.25 31.75
C THR A 10 -22.53 -0.52 30.39
N VAL A 11 -23.15 -1.70 30.29
CA VAL A 11 -24.01 -2.14 29.20
C VAL A 11 -25.24 -1.23 29.13
N LEU A 12 -25.34 -0.40 28.09
CA LEU A 12 -26.60 0.27 27.73
C LEU A 12 -27.39 -0.64 26.78
N ASN A 13 -28.35 -1.31 27.40
CA ASN A 13 -29.35 -2.19 26.82
C ASN A 13 -30.53 -1.41 26.21
N ASN A 14 -30.86 -1.68 24.94
CA ASN A 14 -32.20 -1.82 24.32
C ASN A 14 -32.28 -1.23 22.90
N ASN A 15 -32.36 -2.08 21.86
CA ASN A 15 -33.66 -2.55 21.35
C ASN A 15 -33.49 -3.59 20.23
N ASN A 16 -34.43 -4.54 20.23
CA ASN A 16 -34.38 -5.84 19.58
C ASN A 16 -34.61 -5.80 18.06
N ASN A 17 -33.55 -6.07 17.27
CA ASN A 17 -33.70 -6.55 15.89
C ASN A 17 -32.82 -7.80 15.70
N ASN A 18 -33.44 -8.95 15.91
CA ASN A 18 -32.93 -10.31 15.74
C ASN A 18 -32.31 -10.61 14.35
N LYS A 19 -30.99 -10.50 14.19
CA LYS A 19 -30.24 -11.36 13.25
C LYS A 19 -28.89 -11.76 13.84
N SER A 20 -28.85 -12.97 14.39
CA SER A 20 -27.63 -13.68 14.73
C SER A 20 -26.85 -13.96 13.45
N PHE A 21 -25.65 -13.39 13.32
CA PHE A 21 -24.68 -13.78 12.31
C PHE A 21 -23.48 -14.40 13.02
N SER A 22 -23.60 -15.69 13.29
CA SER A 22 -22.47 -16.54 13.64
C SER A 22 -21.53 -16.62 12.42
N PHE A 23 -20.32 -16.10 12.56
CA PHE A 23 -19.25 -16.29 11.59
C PHE A 23 -18.85 -17.76 11.56
N LEU A 24 -19.33 -18.49 10.56
CA LEU A 24 -18.76 -19.77 10.15
C LEU A 24 -17.65 -19.50 9.12
N PRO A 25 -16.55 -20.25 9.13
CA PRO A 25 -15.54 -20.16 8.09
C PRO A 25 -16.13 -20.75 6.79
N SER A 26 -16.45 -19.91 5.80
CA SER A 26 -16.84 -20.38 4.47
C SER A 26 -15.59 -20.88 3.75
N GLN A 27 -15.48 -22.21 3.59
CA GLN A 27 -14.59 -22.83 2.61
C GLN A 27 -14.88 -22.31 1.19
N PRO A 28 -13.87 -22.18 0.32
CA PRO A 28 -14.10 -21.99 -1.11
C PRO A 28 -14.47 -23.33 -1.78
N PRO A 29 -15.49 -23.38 -2.66
CA PRO A 29 -15.66 -24.51 -3.55
C PRO A 29 -14.66 -24.39 -4.71
N PHE A 30 -13.57 -25.17 -4.66
CA PHE A 30 -12.75 -25.43 -5.84
C PHE A 30 -13.58 -26.26 -6.82
N HIS A 31 -14.26 -25.58 -7.74
CA HIS A 31 -14.89 -26.21 -8.89
C HIS A 31 -13.80 -26.52 -9.90
N VAL A 32 -13.44 -27.80 -10.03
CA VAL A 32 -12.57 -28.30 -11.11
C VAL A 32 -13.44 -28.52 -12.35
N PRO A 33 -13.23 -27.80 -13.47
CA PRO A 33 -13.80 -28.20 -14.75
C PRO A 33 -12.85 -29.23 -15.39
N SER A 34 -13.35 -30.44 -15.56
CA SER A 34 -12.74 -31.53 -16.30
C SER A 34 -12.32 -31.10 -17.72
N ALA A 35 -11.11 -31.44 -18.12
CA ALA A 35 -10.58 -31.25 -19.46
C ALA A 35 -11.42 -31.95 -20.55
N PRO A 36 -11.37 -31.45 -21.79
CA PRO A 36 -11.07 -32.36 -22.89
C PRO A 36 -10.00 -31.83 -23.87
N LYS A 37 -9.06 -32.75 -24.14
CA LYS A 37 -8.10 -32.97 -25.23
C LYS A 37 -8.01 -31.99 -26.41
N GLU A 38 -6.75 -31.63 -26.68
CA GLU A 38 -6.03 -31.47 -27.96
C GLU A 38 -6.74 -30.82 -29.15
N GLN A 39 -6.18 -29.69 -29.59
CA GLN A 39 -6.02 -29.43 -31.03
C GLN A 39 -4.87 -28.45 -31.30
N GLN A 40 -4.01 -28.90 -32.21
CA GLN A 40 -2.82 -28.26 -32.73
C GLN A 40 -3.18 -26.98 -33.50
N HIS A 41 -2.23 -26.03 -33.59
CA HIS A 41 -1.69 -25.48 -34.83
C HIS A 41 -1.20 -24.03 -34.70
N SER A 42 0.01 -23.84 -35.23
CA SER A 42 0.51 -22.62 -35.86
C SER A 42 1.11 -21.54 -34.94
N SER A 43 2.38 -21.75 -34.62
CA SER A 43 3.38 -20.70 -34.41
C SER A 43 3.38 -19.73 -35.59
N GLN A 44 2.75 -18.57 -35.42
CA GLN A 44 2.80 -17.48 -36.37
C GLN A 44 3.93 -16.53 -35.96
N MET A 45 4.93 -16.43 -36.83
CA MET A 45 6.09 -15.55 -36.74
C MET A 45 5.61 -14.10 -36.63
N SER A 46 6.15 -13.35 -35.67
CA SER A 46 5.92 -11.91 -35.54
C SER A 46 7.19 -11.20 -35.99
N ASP A 47 7.15 -10.63 -37.19
CA ASP A 47 8.16 -9.69 -37.67
C ASP A 47 7.77 -8.30 -37.16
N SER A 48 8.44 -7.83 -36.12
CA SER A 48 8.36 -6.44 -35.67
C SER A 48 9.68 -5.74 -36.00
N ASP A 49 9.69 -5.05 -37.13
CA ASP A 49 10.74 -4.09 -37.46
C ASP A 49 10.55 -2.82 -36.61
N SER A 50 11.22 -2.79 -35.46
CA SER A 50 11.32 -1.59 -34.63
C SER A 50 12.53 -0.78 -35.11
N CYS A 51 12.30 0.18 -36.00
CA CYS A 51 13.28 1.24 -36.25
C CYS A 51 13.37 2.15 -35.02
N SER A 52 14.47 2.01 -34.29
CA SER A 52 14.90 2.91 -33.24
C SER A 52 15.71 4.05 -33.84
N GLU A 53 15.21 5.28 -33.75
CA GLU A 53 16.03 6.50 -33.72
C GLU A 53 15.13 7.74 -33.59
N ASP A 54 15.06 8.28 -32.38
CA ASP A 54 15.45 9.67 -32.22
C ASP A 54 16.01 9.87 -30.82
N ALA A 55 17.32 10.03 -30.77
CA ALA A 55 18.07 10.44 -29.59
C ALA A 55 17.85 11.94 -29.41
N GLY A 56 16.67 12.31 -28.91
CA GLY A 56 16.42 13.63 -28.35
C GLY A 56 17.03 13.72 -26.96
N ASP A 57 18.35 13.90 -26.88
CA ASP A 57 19.01 14.46 -25.70
C ASP A 57 18.56 15.91 -25.55
N ALA A 58 17.32 16.09 -25.07
CA ALA A 58 16.89 17.38 -24.58
C ALA A 58 17.70 17.61 -23.30
N PRO A 59 18.44 18.74 -23.16
CA PRO A 59 18.98 19.10 -21.88
C PRO A 59 17.77 19.32 -20.98
N HIS A 60 17.49 18.32 -20.14
CA HIS A 60 16.45 18.43 -19.14
C HIS A 60 16.94 19.52 -18.19
N GLU A 61 16.44 20.73 -18.41
CA GLU A 61 16.66 21.90 -17.58
C GLU A 61 16.17 21.52 -16.18
N GLU A 62 17.08 20.96 -15.39
CA GLU A 62 16.89 20.67 -13.99
C GLU A 62 16.90 22.01 -13.26
N GLU A 63 15.81 22.77 -13.44
CA GLU A 63 15.44 23.81 -12.49
C GLU A 63 15.43 23.15 -11.12
N GLU A 64 16.44 23.50 -10.30
CA GLU A 64 16.57 23.03 -8.93
C GLU A 64 15.37 23.55 -8.13
N LEU A 65 14.27 22.79 -8.14
CA LEU A 65 13.10 23.11 -7.34
C LEU A 65 13.48 23.02 -5.87
N SER A 66 13.27 24.11 -5.14
CA SER A 66 13.51 24.14 -3.70
C SER A 66 12.65 23.09 -3.01
N LEU A 67 13.22 22.38 -2.03
CA LEU A 67 12.49 21.38 -1.25
C LEU A 67 11.27 21.99 -0.53
N ASP A 68 11.38 23.24 -0.09
CA ASP A 68 10.27 23.97 0.51
C ASP A 68 9.16 24.28 -0.50
N GLU A 69 9.54 24.63 -1.74
CA GLU A 69 8.58 24.86 -2.81
C GLU A 69 7.87 23.56 -3.21
N PHE A 70 8.62 22.46 -3.31
CA PHE A 70 8.08 21.13 -3.55
C PHE A 70 7.09 20.68 -2.47
N LEU A 71 7.42 20.92 -1.19
CA LEU A 71 6.57 20.52 -0.06
C LEU A 71 5.32 21.38 0.11
N ASN A 72 5.32 22.60 -0.43
CA ASN A 72 4.17 23.51 -0.41
C ASN A 72 3.15 23.21 -1.51
N ASP A 73 3.46 22.32 -2.46
CA ASP A 73 2.49 21.85 -3.44
C ASP A 73 1.34 21.07 -2.77
N GLY A 74 0.11 21.30 -3.23
CA GLY A 74 -1.07 20.62 -2.73
C GLY A 74 -1.02 19.10 -2.93
N ASN A 75 -0.29 18.62 -3.94
CA ASN A 75 0.00 17.20 -4.12
C ASN A 75 0.98 16.67 -3.06
N ALA A 76 2.04 17.42 -2.76
CA ALA A 76 3.03 17.02 -1.77
C ALA A 76 2.40 16.86 -0.39
N LYS A 77 1.51 17.77 0.01
CA LYS A 77 0.75 17.64 1.26
C LYS A 77 -0.01 16.30 1.38
N LYS A 78 -0.74 15.89 0.32
CA LYS A 78 -1.46 14.60 0.31
C LYS A 78 -0.52 13.40 0.44
N LYS A 79 0.66 13.47 -0.21
CA LYS A 79 1.68 12.44 -0.09
C LYS A 79 2.25 12.36 1.33
N ILE A 80 2.50 13.52 1.98
CA ILE A 80 2.93 13.57 3.38
C ILE A 80 1.86 12.98 4.31
N GLU A 81 0.59 13.32 4.12
CA GLU A 81 -0.53 12.75 4.90
C GLU A 81 -0.62 11.22 4.73
N LEU A 82 -0.50 10.73 3.49
CA LEU A 82 -0.48 9.29 3.22
C LEU A 82 0.71 8.61 3.91
N LEU A 83 1.90 9.17 3.79
CA LEU A 83 3.10 8.65 4.46
C LEU A 83 2.93 8.64 5.98
N ALA A 84 2.35 9.70 6.56
CA ALA A 84 2.07 9.79 7.99
C ALA A 84 1.17 8.64 8.45
N ALA A 85 0.08 8.37 7.70
CA ALA A 85 -0.80 7.24 7.98
C ALA A 85 -0.09 5.88 7.86
N MET A 86 0.79 5.71 6.86
CA MET A 86 1.54 4.47 6.65
C MET A 86 2.54 4.18 7.77
N VAL A 87 3.21 5.21 8.29
CA VAL A 87 4.19 5.06 9.39
C VAL A 87 3.57 5.21 10.78
N GLY A 88 2.26 5.50 10.85
CA GLY A 88 1.51 5.54 12.11
C GLY A 88 1.75 6.80 12.95
N VAL A 89 2.09 7.94 12.33
CA VAL A 89 2.27 9.23 13.03
C VAL A 89 1.08 10.16 12.81
N ASN A 90 0.74 10.94 13.84
CA ASN A 90 -0.39 11.86 13.86
C ASN A 90 0.04 13.33 13.63
N THR A 91 0.92 13.55 12.64
CA THR A 91 1.40 14.88 12.25
C THR A 91 1.45 15.02 10.73
N THR A 92 1.31 16.24 10.23
CA THR A 92 1.51 16.60 8.82
C THR A 92 2.79 17.38 8.61
N GLU A 93 3.66 17.48 9.62
CA GLU A 93 4.95 18.17 9.52
C GLU A 93 5.93 17.33 8.68
N PRO A 94 6.36 17.82 7.49
CA PRO A 94 7.11 16.99 6.54
C PRO A 94 8.41 16.43 7.12
N ALA A 95 9.14 17.23 7.90
CA ALA A 95 10.40 16.81 8.51
C ALA A 95 10.21 15.60 9.44
N ILE A 96 9.15 15.60 10.25
CA ILE A 96 8.86 14.51 11.19
C ILE A 96 8.44 13.26 10.42
N VAL A 97 7.51 13.41 9.46
CA VAL A 97 7.00 12.30 8.65
C VAL A 97 8.13 11.63 7.87
N LEU A 98 8.96 12.40 7.17
CA LEU A 98 10.07 11.86 6.37
C LEU A 98 11.13 11.19 7.25
N THR A 99 11.41 11.73 8.44
CA THR A 99 12.31 11.10 9.40
C THR A 99 11.81 9.70 9.77
N GLU A 100 10.50 9.56 10.02
CA GLU A 100 9.91 8.30 10.43
C GLU A 100 9.86 7.28 9.29
N VAL A 101 9.58 7.72 8.06
CA VAL A 101 9.68 6.89 6.86
C VAL A 101 11.08 6.30 6.72
N VAL A 102 12.12 7.13 6.85
CA VAL A 102 13.52 6.67 6.78
C VAL A 102 13.82 5.68 7.90
N ARG A 103 13.32 5.91 9.11
CA ARG A 103 13.46 4.98 10.24
C ARG A 103 12.84 3.62 9.93
N ALA A 104 11.62 3.60 9.41
CA ALA A 104 10.92 2.37 9.03
C ALA A 104 11.67 1.61 7.92
N LEU A 105 12.10 2.29 6.87
CA LEU A 105 12.87 1.68 5.78
C LEU A 105 14.21 1.08 6.26
N LYS A 106 14.92 1.77 7.15
CA LYS A 106 16.14 1.23 7.78
C LYS A 106 15.85 -0.04 8.57
N LEU A 107 14.74 -0.06 9.31
CA LEU A 107 14.33 -1.22 10.08
C LEU A 107 14.05 -2.41 9.16
N PHE A 108 13.26 -2.23 8.09
CA PHE A 108 13.00 -3.26 7.10
C PHE A 108 14.30 -3.78 6.45
N ASN A 109 15.17 -2.87 6.00
CA ASN A 109 16.44 -3.23 5.37
C ASN A 109 17.33 -4.06 6.31
N HIS A 110 17.38 -3.69 7.60
CA HIS A 110 18.10 -4.47 8.60
C HIS A 110 17.52 -5.88 8.80
N TYR A 111 16.19 -6.03 8.84
CA TYR A 111 15.55 -7.34 8.95
C TYR A 111 15.81 -8.23 7.73
N TYR A 112 15.71 -7.69 6.51
CA TYR A 112 15.89 -8.48 5.28
C TYR A 112 17.35 -8.84 5.00
N LYS A 113 18.33 -8.12 5.55
CA LYS A 113 19.76 -8.49 5.46
C LYS A 113 20.14 -9.67 6.37
N GLN A 114 19.27 -10.08 7.29
CA GLN A 114 19.54 -11.19 8.20
C GLN A 114 19.07 -12.56 7.68
N PHE A 115 18.44 -12.59 6.51
CA PHE A 115 18.04 -13.81 5.79
C PHE A 115 18.85 -13.92 4.50
#